data_AF-A0A7S0BAH1-F1
#
_entry.id   AF-A0A7S0BAH1-F1
#
_cell.length_a   1.000
_cell.length_b   1.000
_cell.length_c   1.000
_cell.angle_alpha   90.00
_cell.angle_beta   90.00
_cell.angle_gamma   90.00
#
_symmetry.space_group_name_H-M   'P 1'
#
loop_
_entity.id
_entity.type
_entity.pdbx_description
1 polymer ?
#
loop_
_entity_poly.entity_id
_entity_poly.type
_entity_poly.pdbx_seq_one_letter_code
_entity_poly.pdbx_strand_id
1 'polypeptide(L)'
;MDTPPPPSKKLRQMTDRPAAMENNADSSDGAADVQCNAGQQPEKQLHFVAKKSAGSATSTFDMCMAEAATVGDLRAHLAEREGCDPALITIVCRGAVLSQATTQLLPITTSEGSNSKTVIVYIVRKPTASTAKPAGDKAAQATSGTPTSEAAASNEASSALAPGPETASSGRRVLLLLRHGQCCHEDEHDELKALTAHGHQQAEETARYIAQLFEAERVPRQRALLHSTSRRARETAAKLPQHLPGLDVWNADLLRETDPTKNPLRAEEVFQRLFAAPMAGASDTLIVVAHNNIILYLLMRAAGVPIERAAQAWNLFLLRHTSVTRVDVAVSGAKQIVSVGAAGHIPHANVTWNNIAGADMAAWKGGGAERRKFSGRMVVLVRQVASTAKRRNVQIDAVAAHIKGLSEYMISGHSTVTCTAPAQETAAAIAQQFGTRLRLLPDSISDHPEAAFLQFFNPPVEHGRDTVVMVAEDATLLYWLLRALHMSQDEAKAMIASYCISHASVTLLNIRTDRSMKVVTVGDTGHLPLDCVEWRVAKIVAPVD
;
A
#
# COMPACT_ATOMS: atom_id res chain seq x y z
N MET A 1 30.96 -2.60 -55.54
CA MET A 1 31.89 -1.49 -55.25
C MET A 1 31.82 -1.25 -53.77
N ASP A 2 32.77 -1.87 -53.08
CA ASP A 2 32.89 -1.94 -51.63
C ASP A 2 33.23 -0.56 -51.03
N THR A 3 32.62 -0.24 -49.90
CA THR A 3 33.02 0.87 -49.03
C THR A 3 33.42 0.31 -47.66
N PRO A 4 34.60 0.68 -47.12
CA PRO A 4 35.10 0.13 -45.87
C PRO A 4 34.60 0.92 -44.64
N PRO A 5 34.59 0.31 -43.43
CA PRO A 5 34.17 0.97 -42.20
C PRO A 5 35.32 1.75 -41.52
N PRO A 6 35.02 2.76 -40.67
CA PRO A 6 36.02 3.53 -39.93
C PRO A 6 36.47 2.86 -38.60
N PRO A 7 37.64 3.24 -38.05
CA PRO A 7 38.35 2.46 -37.04
C PRO A 7 37.97 2.77 -35.59
N SER A 8 38.10 1.75 -34.74
CA SER A 8 37.90 1.74 -33.30
C SER A 8 39.09 2.31 -32.51
N LYS A 9 38.82 3.18 -31.53
CA LYS A 9 39.81 3.69 -30.58
C LYS A 9 39.86 2.80 -29.33
N LYS A 10 40.98 2.10 -29.14
CA LYS A 10 41.43 1.53 -27.85
C LYS A 10 42.11 2.63 -27.03
N LEU A 11 41.78 2.77 -25.74
CA LEU A 11 42.58 3.54 -24.79
C LEU A 11 43.19 2.59 -23.74
N ARG A 12 44.48 2.82 -23.50
CA ARG A 12 45.46 1.98 -22.81
C ARG A 12 45.27 1.94 -21.30
N GLN A 13 45.54 0.76 -20.72
CA GLN A 13 46.00 0.60 -19.34
C GLN A 13 47.46 1.09 -19.24
N MET A 14 47.79 1.81 -18.16
CA MET A 14 49.17 2.02 -17.71
C MET A 14 49.24 1.64 -16.23
N THR A 15 49.96 0.56 -15.98
CA THR A 15 50.63 0.24 -14.72
C THR A 15 51.84 1.15 -14.56
N ASP A 16 52.17 1.56 -13.33
CA ASP A 16 53.56 1.49 -12.83
C ASP A 16 53.65 1.75 -11.31
N ARG A 17 54.34 0.83 -10.64
CA ARG A 17 55.01 0.96 -9.32
C ARG A 17 56.46 1.39 -9.59
N PRO A 18 57.11 2.13 -8.69
CA PRO A 18 58.18 1.54 -7.84
C PRO A 18 58.21 2.22 -6.44
N ALA A 19 59.05 1.93 -5.44
CA ALA A 19 59.97 0.87 -5.01
C ALA A 19 60.27 1.18 -3.52
N ALA A 20 60.80 0.19 -2.79
CA ALA A 20 61.17 0.26 -1.38
C ALA A 20 62.59 0.81 -1.14
N MET A 21 62.83 1.39 0.04
CA MET A 21 64.11 1.57 0.75
C MET A 21 63.78 1.90 2.23
N GLU A 22 63.93 0.96 3.16
CA GLU A 22 65.09 0.71 4.04
C GLU A 22 65.33 1.72 5.20
N ASN A 23 65.08 1.20 6.41
CA ASN A 23 65.73 1.37 7.72
C ASN A 23 66.45 2.69 8.11
N ASN A 24 66.07 3.20 9.28
CA ASN A 24 67.05 3.58 10.31
C ASN A 24 66.41 3.58 11.71
N ALA A 25 67.14 3.01 12.66
CA ALA A 25 66.89 3.01 14.10
C ALA A 25 68.01 3.79 14.78
N ASP A 26 67.67 4.65 15.76
CA ASP A 26 68.47 4.97 16.96
C ASP A 26 67.65 5.95 17.85
N SER A 27 67.26 5.55 19.06
CA SER A 27 67.78 5.99 20.40
C SER A 27 67.42 7.45 20.77
N SER A 28 67.08 7.85 22.00
CA SER A 28 67.25 7.31 23.36
C SER A 28 66.32 8.07 24.35
N ASP A 29 65.95 7.38 25.43
CA ASP A 29 65.80 7.81 26.83
C ASP A 29 64.93 9.01 27.28
N GLY A 30 64.09 8.70 28.28
CA GLY A 30 63.40 9.66 29.14
C GLY A 30 62.41 8.98 30.09
N ALA A 31 62.91 8.16 31.02
CA ALA A 31 62.12 7.57 32.10
C ALA A 31 61.80 8.61 33.17
N ALA A 32 60.52 8.66 33.58
CA ALA A 32 60.12 9.14 34.90
C ALA A 32 58.93 8.29 35.38
N ASP A 33 59.22 7.43 36.35
CA ASP A 33 58.27 6.63 37.13
C ASP A 33 57.31 7.53 37.92
N VAL A 34 56.01 7.28 37.76
CA VAL A 34 55.03 7.46 38.84
C VAL A 34 54.20 6.18 38.90
N GLN A 35 54.44 5.41 39.96
CA GLN A 35 53.77 4.15 40.25
C GLN A 35 52.47 4.38 41.02
N CYS A 36 51.52 3.48 40.74
CA CYS A 36 50.38 3.06 41.57
C CYS A 36 49.08 3.90 41.54
N ASN A 37 48.20 3.51 40.63
CA ASN A 37 46.84 3.10 41.01
C ASN A 37 46.41 1.89 40.18
N ALA A 38 46.59 0.70 40.75
CA ALA A 38 45.98 -0.52 40.24
C ALA A 38 44.54 -0.58 40.78
N GLY A 39 43.54 -0.59 39.90
CA GLY A 39 42.19 -0.90 40.32
C GLY A 39 41.02 -0.36 39.50
N GLN A 40 41.14 -0.18 38.18
CA GLN A 40 40.00 -0.19 37.26
C GLN A 40 40.58 -0.30 35.84
N GLN A 41 40.37 -1.45 35.19
CA GLN A 41 40.57 -1.49 33.73
C GLN A 41 39.62 -0.44 33.14
N PRO A 42 40.06 0.38 32.16
CA PRO A 42 39.14 1.29 31.49
C PRO A 42 38.04 0.42 30.86
N GLU A 43 36.80 0.58 31.35
CA GLU A 43 35.66 -0.11 30.75
C GLU A 43 35.68 0.15 29.26
N LYS A 44 35.76 -0.92 28.45
CA LYS A 44 35.73 -0.78 27.01
C LYS A 44 34.41 -0.10 26.64
N GLN A 45 34.51 1.01 25.92
CA GLN A 45 33.34 1.77 25.50
C GLN A 45 32.98 1.42 24.06
N LEU A 46 31.68 1.28 23.82
CA LEU A 46 31.08 1.18 22.50
C LEU A 46 30.87 2.58 21.96
N HIS A 47 31.42 2.86 20.77
CA HIS A 47 31.29 4.16 20.12
C HIS A 47 30.20 4.13 19.06
N PHE A 48 29.25 5.06 19.15
CA PHE A 48 28.15 5.20 18.20
C PHE A 48 28.15 6.57 17.52
N VAL A 49 27.69 6.58 16.26
CA VAL A 49 27.27 7.79 15.54
C VAL A 49 25.76 7.71 15.41
N ALA A 50 25.03 8.52 16.17
CA ALA A 50 23.58 8.57 16.15
C ALA A 50 23.08 9.60 15.15
N LYS A 51 22.25 9.16 14.21
CA LYS A 51 21.60 9.99 13.20
C LYS A 51 20.11 10.08 13.49
N LYS A 52 19.62 11.28 13.79
CA LYS A 52 18.18 11.53 13.93
C LYS A 52 17.54 11.60 12.55
N SER A 53 16.46 10.85 12.36
CA SER A 53 15.60 10.96 11.18
C SER A 53 14.29 11.66 11.57
N ALA A 54 14.17 12.95 11.22
CA ALA A 54 12.98 13.77 11.46
C ALA A 54 12.73 14.71 10.27
N GLY A 55 11.83 14.32 9.36
CA GLY A 55 11.46 15.13 8.19
C GLY A 55 12.64 15.32 7.22
N SER A 56 12.84 16.55 6.72
CA SER A 56 13.89 16.91 5.75
C SER A 56 15.26 17.23 6.36
N ALA A 57 15.39 17.22 7.69
CA ALA A 57 16.63 17.55 8.40
C ALA A 57 17.25 16.32 9.08
N THR A 58 18.56 16.13 8.89
CA THR A 58 19.34 15.08 9.56
C THR A 58 20.29 15.72 10.56
N SER A 59 20.13 15.42 11.85
CA SER A 59 21.13 15.77 12.87
C SER A 59 21.94 14.52 13.23
N THR A 60 23.25 14.69 13.41
CA THR A 60 24.18 13.59 13.72
C THR A 60 25.01 13.98 14.93
N PHE A 61 25.25 13.05 15.83
CA PHE A 61 26.17 13.24 16.96
C PHE A 61 26.84 11.93 17.36
N ASP A 62 27.97 12.07 18.03
CA ASP A 62 28.72 10.95 18.59
C ASP A 62 28.28 10.68 20.03
N MET A 63 28.26 9.41 20.42
CA MET A 63 27.96 8.99 21.80
C MET A 63 28.74 7.72 22.15
N CYS A 64 29.02 7.55 23.44
CA CYS A 64 29.70 6.37 23.97
C CYS A 64 28.77 5.66 24.96
N MET A 65 28.86 4.33 25.01
CA MET A 65 28.14 3.51 25.98
C MET A 65 29.05 2.44 26.55
N ALA A 66 28.76 1.94 27.75
CA ALA A 66 29.47 0.81 28.32
C ALA A 66 29.27 -0.46 27.47
N GLU A 67 30.25 -1.37 27.45
CA GLU A 67 30.16 -2.65 26.73
C GLU A 67 28.97 -3.51 27.18
N ALA A 68 28.61 -3.42 28.47
CA ALA A 68 27.47 -4.11 29.06
C ALA A 68 26.10 -3.47 28.73
N ALA A 69 26.08 -2.31 28.06
CA ALA A 69 24.84 -1.58 27.79
C ALA A 69 23.91 -2.36 26.85
N THR A 70 22.62 -2.15 27.05
CA THR A 70 21.55 -2.78 26.30
C THR A 70 20.89 -1.80 25.33
N VAL A 71 20.07 -2.34 24.42
CA VAL A 71 19.20 -1.54 23.55
C VAL A 71 18.27 -0.63 24.37
N GLY A 72 17.83 -1.06 25.55
CA GLY A 72 17.04 -0.25 26.48
C GLY A 72 17.80 0.99 26.97
N ASP A 73 19.06 0.80 27.37
CA ASP A 73 19.93 1.90 27.83
C ASP A 73 20.21 2.90 26.70
N LEU A 74 20.46 2.40 25.49
CA LEU A 74 20.65 3.25 24.31
C LEU A 74 19.39 4.06 24.01
N ARG A 75 18.22 3.44 24.14
CA ARG A 75 16.92 4.09 23.94
C ARG A 75 16.64 5.16 24.99
N ALA A 76 16.95 4.89 26.25
CA ALA A 76 16.80 5.84 27.34
C ALA A 76 17.70 7.07 27.13
N HIS A 77 18.96 6.87 26.76
CA HIS A 77 19.89 7.97 26.50
C HIS A 77 19.45 8.85 25.31
N LEU A 78 18.95 8.24 24.24
CA LEU A 78 18.40 8.98 23.10
C LEU A 78 17.13 9.74 23.47
N ALA A 79 16.28 9.16 24.31
CA ALA A 79 15.03 9.78 24.76
C ALA A 79 15.26 10.96 25.71
N GLU A 80 16.22 10.84 26.62
CA GLU A 80 16.65 11.93 27.50
C GLU A 80 17.13 13.15 26.69
N ARG A 81 17.95 12.91 25.67
CA ARG A 81 18.42 13.96 24.76
C ARG A 81 17.27 14.65 24.01
N GLU A 82 16.23 13.90 23.67
CA GLU A 82 15.08 14.40 22.92
C GLU A 82 13.96 14.94 23.80
N GLY A 83 14.07 14.82 25.13
CA GLY A 83 13.04 15.21 26.07
C GLY A 83 11.73 14.45 25.89
N CYS A 84 11.78 13.16 25.55
CA CYS A 84 10.59 12.34 25.29
C CYS A 84 10.60 11.00 26.06
N ASP A 85 9.48 10.29 26.03
CA ASP A 85 9.40 8.92 26.58
C ASP A 85 10.26 7.96 25.74
N PRO A 86 11.08 7.07 26.35
CA PRO A 86 11.84 6.04 25.63
C PRO A 86 11.00 5.18 24.68
N ALA A 87 9.73 4.93 24.96
CA ALA A 87 8.82 4.19 24.09
C ALA A 87 8.58 4.89 22.72
N LEU A 88 8.84 6.20 22.63
CA LEU A 88 8.73 6.97 21.40
C LEU A 88 9.98 6.89 20.52
N ILE A 89 11.09 6.33 21.03
CA ILE A 89 12.33 6.19 20.28
C ILE A 89 12.39 4.83 19.57
N THR A 90 12.46 4.86 18.23
CA THR A 90 12.80 3.68 17.42
C THR A 90 14.25 3.76 16.98
N ILE A 91 15.02 2.69 17.22
CA ILE A 91 16.44 2.61 16.84
C ILE A 91 16.61 1.60 15.71
N VAL A 92 17.35 1.99 14.68
CA VAL A 92 17.72 1.14 13.55
C VAL A 92 19.24 1.07 13.46
N CYS A 93 19.78 -0.15 13.45
CA CYS A 93 21.19 -0.40 13.23
C CYS A 93 21.32 -1.38 12.06
N ARG A 94 22.15 -1.02 11.06
CA ARG A 94 22.40 -1.85 9.86
C ARG A 94 21.13 -2.38 9.17
N GLY A 95 20.08 -1.56 9.11
CA GLY A 95 18.80 -1.91 8.47
C GLY A 95 17.86 -2.76 9.33
N ALA A 96 18.26 -3.18 10.53
CA ALA A 96 17.41 -3.91 11.48
C ALA A 96 16.90 -2.97 12.59
N VAL A 97 15.62 -3.08 12.93
CA VAL A 97 15.01 -2.37 14.07
C VAL A 97 15.38 -3.09 15.36
N LEU A 98 15.99 -2.37 16.31
CA LEU A 98 16.34 -2.91 17.62
C LEU A 98 15.12 -2.81 18.56
N SER A 99 14.29 -3.85 18.55
CA SER A 99 13.01 -3.88 19.29
C SER A 99 13.16 -4.36 20.74
N GLN A 100 13.96 -5.40 20.98
CA GLN A 100 14.13 -6.02 22.30
C GLN A 100 15.03 -5.17 23.20
N ALA A 101 14.47 -4.64 24.30
CA ALA A 101 15.21 -3.75 25.21
C ALA A 101 16.37 -4.44 25.95
N THR A 102 16.29 -5.75 26.17
CA THR A 102 17.30 -6.54 26.92
C THR A 102 18.47 -7.00 26.06
N THR A 103 18.45 -6.78 24.74
CA THR A 103 19.54 -7.17 23.85
C THR A 103 20.79 -6.36 24.16
N GLN A 104 21.94 -7.03 24.33
CA GLN A 104 23.22 -6.36 24.52
C GLN A 104 23.71 -5.67 23.24
N LEU A 105 24.39 -4.54 23.39
CA LEU A 105 24.87 -3.74 22.27
C LEU A 105 26.18 -4.25 21.67
N LEU A 106 27.01 -4.98 22.43
CA LEU A 106 28.30 -5.45 21.94
C LEU A 106 28.21 -6.28 20.63
N PRO A 107 27.32 -7.30 20.50
CA PRO A 107 27.23 -8.11 19.27
C PRO A 107 26.84 -7.32 18.01
N ILE A 108 26.13 -6.20 18.17
CA ILE A 108 25.67 -5.37 17.06
C ILE A 108 26.71 -4.31 16.62
N THR A 109 27.81 -4.16 17.35
CA THR A 109 28.88 -3.17 17.09
C THR A 109 30.06 -3.71 16.26
N THR A 110 29.95 -4.91 15.70
CA THR A 110 31.07 -5.61 15.05
C THR A 110 31.45 -5.06 13.68
N SER A 111 32.60 -4.40 13.57
CA SER A 111 33.42 -4.40 12.34
C SER A 111 34.90 -4.32 12.70
N GLU A 112 35.71 -5.08 11.95
CA GLU A 112 37.15 -5.23 12.09
C GLU A 112 37.90 -3.88 12.12
N GLY A 113 38.78 -3.71 13.12
CA GLY A 113 39.63 -2.53 13.31
C GLY A 113 39.36 -1.81 14.62
N SER A 114 40.41 -1.57 15.42
CA SER A 114 40.36 -1.12 16.82
C SER A 114 39.82 0.30 17.08
N ASN A 115 39.05 0.89 16.16
CA ASN A 115 38.47 2.24 16.27
C ASN A 115 37.13 2.44 15.51
N SER A 116 36.41 1.37 15.16
CA SER A 116 35.19 1.48 14.34
C SER A 116 34.00 2.04 15.13
N LYS A 117 33.45 3.19 14.71
CA LYS A 117 32.18 3.73 15.25
C LYS A 117 30.98 3.03 14.60
N THR A 118 30.00 2.61 15.40
CA THR A 118 28.77 1.99 14.90
C THR A 118 27.73 3.07 14.58
N VAL A 119 27.27 3.13 13.32
CA VAL A 119 26.23 4.08 12.92
C VAL A 119 24.84 3.54 13.27
N ILE A 120 24.07 4.31 14.03
CA ILE A 120 22.66 4.03 14.32
C ILE A 120 21.80 5.19 13.81
N VAL A 121 20.59 4.87 13.36
CA VAL A 121 19.58 5.85 13.00
C VAL A 121 18.45 5.74 14.02
N TYR A 122 17.98 6.85 14.56
CA TYR A 122 16.86 6.85 15.49
C TYR A 122 15.75 7.82 15.06
N ILE A 123 14.52 7.44 15.38
CA ILE A 123 13.29 8.17 15.03
C ILE A 123 12.54 8.47 16.33
N VAL A 124 12.15 9.72 16.51
CA VAL A 124 11.27 10.16 17.58
C VAL A 124 9.83 10.16 17.06
N ARG A 125 8.99 9.28 17.61
CA ARG A 125 7.55 9.23 17.28
C ARG A 125 6.81 10.36 17.99
N LYS A 126 5.76 10.90 17.38
CA LYS A 126 4.83 11.80 18.08
C LYS A 126 4.04 10.99 19.11
N PRO A 127 3.80 11.51 20.32
CA PRO A 127 2.89 10.88 21.26
C PRO A 127 1.51 10.73 20.59
N THR A 128 1.00 9.51 20.52
CA THR A 128 -0.42 9.28 20.30
C THR A 128 -1.14 9.76 21.54
N ALA A 129 -2.14 10.64 21.41
CA ALA A 129 -3.01 11.00 22.51
C ALA A 129 -3.66 9.72 23.08
N SER A 130 -3.11 9.23 24.19
CA SER A 130 -3.62 8.07 24.89
C SER A 130 -4.62 8.56 25.93
N THR A 131 -5.89 8.28 25.71
CA THR A 131 -6.93 8.36 26.74
C THR A 131 -6.71 7.25 27.76
N ALA A 132 -5.92 7.54 28.79
CA ALA A 132 -5.90 6.77 30.03
C ALA A 132 -6.29 7.70 31.18
N LYS A 133 -7.54 7.58 31.63
CA LYS A 133 -8.00 8.21 32.88
C LYS A 133 -7.75 7.21 34.02
N PRO A 134 -7.19 7.61 35.17
CA PRO A 134 -6.90 6.69 36.25
C PRO A 134 -8.18 6.22 36.95
N ALA A 135 -8.17 4.95 37.35
CA ALA A 135 -9.18 4.33 38.18
C ALA A 135 -9.28 5.05 39.54
N GLY A 136 -10.50 5.39 39.93
CA GLY A 136 -10.84 5.91 41.24
C GLY A 136 -12.19 5.31 41.66
N ASP A 137 -12.16 4.57 42.76
CA ASP A 137 -13.28 3.90 43.41
C ASP A 137 -14.47 4.83 43.70
N LYS A 138 -15.69 4.32 43.52
CA LYS A 138 -16.66 4.17 44.63
C LYS A 138 -17.91 3.42 44.22
N ALA A 139 -18.25 2.45 45.06
CA ALA A 139 -19.50 1.72 45.10
C ALA A 139 -20.68 2.61 45.48
N ALA A 140 -21.84 2.37 44.87
CA ALA A 140 -23.16 2.55 45.50
C ALA A 140 -24.18 1.63 44.80
N GLN A 141 -24.87 0.86 45.63
CA GLN A 141 -25.94 -0.10 45.33
C GLN A 141 -27.27 0.57 44.93
N ALA A 142 -28.17 -0.29 44.45
CA ALA A 142 -29.64 -0.20 44.42
C ALA A 142 -30.25 0.65 43.28
N THR A 143 -31.34 0.28 42.60
CA THR A 143 -32.30 -0.83 42.71
C THR A 143 -33.16 -0.83 41.43
N SER A 144 -33.67 -2.01 41.09
CA SER A 144 -34.89 -2.35 40.31
C SER A 144 -35.76 -1.23 39.69
N GLY A 145 -36.17 -1.45 38.44
CA GLY A 145 -37.45 -0.95 37.93
C GLY A 145 -37.55 -0.85 36.40
N THR A 146 -38.07 -1.89 35.75
CA THR A 146 -38.81 -1.76 34.48
C THR A 146 -40.23 -1.26 34.83
N PRO A 147 -40.91 -0.43 34.01
CA PRO A 147 -41.64 -0.95 32.85
C PRO A 147 -41.69 -0.05 31.59
N THR A 148 -41.89 -0.75 30.47
CA THR A 148 -42.70 -0.51 29.25
C THR A 148 -43.51 0.79 29.00
N SER A 149 -43.77 1.01 27.68
CA SER A 149 -44.82 1.83 27.01
C SER A 149 -44.27 3.13 26.37
N GLU A 150 -44.05 3.16 25.06
CA GLU A 150 -44.96 3.48 23.93
C GLU A 150 -45.09 4.99 23.61
N ALA A 151 -45.30 5.23 22.31
CA ALA A 151 -45.88 6.41 21.66
C ALA A 151 -44.97 7.63 21.36
N ALA A 152 -44.56 7.64 20.09
CA ALA A 152 -44.62 8.74 19.13
C ALA A 152 -45.20 10.09 19.62
N ALA A 153 -44.49 11.18 19.34
CA ALA A 153 -44.96 12.24 18.45
C ALA A 153 -43.87 13.30 18.22
N SER A 154 -43.84 13.74 16.96
CA SER A 154 -43.27 14.95 16.39
C SER A 154 -43.17 16.18 17.30
N ASN A 155 -42.08 16.94 17.16
CA ASN A 155 -42.16 18.40 17.08
C ASN A 155 -40.96 18.97 16.33
N GLU A 156 -41.26 19.53 15.15
CA GLU A 156 -40.45 20.57 14.52
C GLU A 156 -40.65 21.88 15.30
N ALA A 157 -39.56 22.51 15.71
CA ALA A 157 -39.52 23.96 15.92
C ALA A 157 -38.08 24.48 15.81
N SER A 158 -37.90 25.31 14.80
CA SER A 158 -36.72 26.11 14.46
C SER A 158 -36.22 26.99 15.61
N SER A 159 -34.91 26.99 15.85
CA SER A 159 -34.19 28.08 16.53
C SER A 159 -32.90 28.40 15.79
N ALA A 160 -32.65 29.69 15.63
CA ALA A 160 -31.76 30.31 14.67
C ALA A 160 -30.25 30.26 15.02
N LEU A 161 -29.46 30.22 13.95
CA LEU A 161 -28.08 30.70 13.72
C LEU A 161 -27.10 30.80 14.91
N ALA A 162 -26.09 29.93 14.86
CA ALA A 162 -24.71 30.24 15.25
C ALA A 162 -23.79 30.02 14.02
N PRO A 163 -22.69 30.77 13.85
CA PRO A 163 -22.00 30.93 12.58
C PRO A 163 -21.19 29.68 12.17
N GLY A 164 -21.50 29.18 10.97
CA GLY A 164 -20.64 28.55 9.95
C GLY A 164 -19.65 27.44 10.35
N PRO A 165 -19.70 26.25 9.69
CA PRO A 165 -18.56 25.34 9.74
C PRO A 165 -17.37 26.01 9.06
N GLU A 166 -16.21 25.96 9.69
CA GLU A 166 -14.92 26.32 9.12
C GLU A 166 -14.86 25.86 7.66
N THR A 167 -14.55 26.79 6.75
CA THR A 167 -14.37 26.49 5.34
C THR A 167 -13.32 25.39 5.21
N ALA A 168 -13.75 24.16 4.94
CA ALA A 168 -12.86 23.05 4.64
C ALA A 168 -11.88 23.54 3.58
N SER A 169 -10.58 23.54 3.91
CA SER A 169 -9.54 23.97 2.98
C SER A 169 -9.70 23.15 1.69
N SER A 170 -10.17 23.79 0.63
CA SER A 170 -10.42 23.14 -0.65
C SER A 170 -9.10 22.63 -1.23
N GLY A 171 -9.12 21.49 -1.91
CA GLY A 171 -7.92 20.91 -2.51
C GLY A 171 -7.73 19.43 -2.23
N ARG A 172 -7.10 18.71 -3.17
CA ARG A 172 -6.70 17.31 -2.99
C ARG A 172 -5.65 16.88 -4.02
N ARG A 173 -4.78 15.96 -3.63
CA ARG A 173 -3.89 15.24 -4.54
C ARG A 173 -4.48 13.88 -4.86
N VAL A 174 -4.60 13.54 -6.14
CA VAL A 174 -4.97 12.20 -6.59
C VAL A 174 -3.70 11.47 -7.00
N LEU A 175 -3.38 10.35 -6.35
CA LEU A 175 -2.32 9.45 -6.78
C LEU A 175 -2.92 8.31 -7.61
N LEU A 176 -2.44 8.15 -8.84
CA LEU A 176 -2.72 6.99 -9.69
C LEU A 176 -1.46 6.13 -9.75
N LEU A 177 -1.40 5.07 -8.94
CA LEU A 177 -0.27 4.15 -8.87
C LEU A 177 -0.48 3.00 -9.86
N LEU A 178 0.37 2.93 -10.87
CA LEU A 178 0.31 1.98 -11.97
C LEU A 178 1.42 0.94 -11.84
N ARG A 179 1.06 -0.34 -11.80
CA ARG A 179 2.03 -1.41 -12.01
C ARG A 179 2.49 -1.41 -13.47
N HIS A 180 3.76 -1.65 -13.74
CA HIS A 180 4.26 -1.82 -15.12
C HIS A 180 3.50 -2.94 -15.89
N GLY A 181 3.59 -2.92 -17.23
CA GLY A 181 3.06 -3.99 -18.11
C GLY A 181 3.85 -5.29 -18.02
N GLN A 182 3.28 -6.40 -18.50
CA GLN A 182 3.98 -7.67 -18.53
C GLN A 182 5.32 -7.55 -19.26
N CYS A 183 6.39 -8.09 -18.68
CA CYS A 183 7.73 -8.05 -19.25
C CYS A 183 8.43 -9.41 -19.21
N CYS A 184 9.50 -9.53 -20.00
CA CYS A 184 10.39 -10.69 -19.97
C CYS A 184 11.40 -10.53 -18.81
N HIS A 185 11.58 -11.59 -18.03
CA HIS A 185 12.46 -11.66 -16.85
C HIS A 185 13.64 -12.62 -17.05
N GLU A 186 14.11 -12.80 -18.29
CA GLU A 186 15.29 -13.63 -18.57
C GLU A 186 16.61 -12.89 -18.30
N ASP A 187 16.61 -11.56 -18.42
CA ASP A 187 17.81 -10.78 -18.16
C ASP A 187 18.04 -10.55 -16.66
N GLU A 188 19.27 -10.80 -16.21
CA GLU A 188 19.70 -10.48 -14.83
C GLU A 188 19.64 -8.97 -14.56
N HIS A 189 19.89 -8.16 -15.59
CA HIS A 189 19.91 -6.70 -15.50
C HIS A 189 18.51 -6.13 -15.74
N ASP A 190 17.98 -5.42 -14.74
CA ASP A 190 16.64 -4.84 -14.75
C ASP A 190 16.40 -3.83 -15.90
N GLU A 191 17.48 -3.31 -16.49
CA GLU A 191 17.49 -2.39 -17.64
C GLU A 191 17.20 -3.07 -18.97
N LEU A 192 17.34 -4.40 -19.05
CA LEU A 192 17.13 -5.16 -20.27
C LEU A 192 15.73 -5.77 -20.35
N LYS A 193 15.07 -5.95 -19.20
CA LYS A 193 13.70 -6.49 -19.05
C LYS A 193 12.64 -5.62 -19.74
N ALA A 194 12.43 -5.88 -21.02
CA ALA A 194 11.48 -5.20 -21.90
C ALA A 194 10.04 -5.69 -21.69
N LEU A 195 9.07 -4.83 -21.99
CA LEU A 195 7.68 -5.23 -22.11
C LEU A 195 7.51 -6.29 -23.21
N THR A 196 6.59 -7.21 -22.97
CA THR A 196 6.10 -8.12 -24.01
C THR A 196 5.16 -7.36 -24.95
N ALA A 197 4.77 -7.98 -26.07
CA ALA A 197 3.69 -7.45 -26.91
C ALA A 197 2.39 -7.24 -26.11
N HIS A 198 2.06 -8.14 -25.18
CA HIS A 198 0.89 -7.97 -24.29
C HIS A 198 1.12 -6.83 -23.30
N GLY A 199 2.33 -6.70 -22.74
CA GLY A 199 2.70 -5.59 -21.87
C GLY A 199 2.50 -4.23 -22.54
N HIS A 200 2.84 -4.11 -23.83
CA HIS A 200 2.58 -2.89 -24.60
C HIS A 200 1.09 -2.63 -24.81
N GLN A 201 0.29 -3.65 -25.13
CA GLN A 201 -1.17 -3.51 -25.28
C GLN A 201 -1.84 -3.12 -23.95
N GLN A 202 -1.45 -3.77 -22.84
CA GLN A 202 -1.90 -3.43 -21.48
C GLN A 202 -1.62 -1.96 -21.13
N ALA A 203 -0.39 -1.51 -21.40
CA ALA A 203 0.02 -0.13 -21.14
C ALA A 203 -0.76 0.87 -22.00
N GLU A 204 -1.04 0.50 -23.25
CA GLU A 204 -1.84 1.29 -24.19
C GLU A 204 -3.30 1.46 -23.71
N GLU A 205 -3.98 0.38 -23.33
CA GLU A 205 -5.35 0.47 -22.81
C GLU A 205 -5.43 1.28 -21.52
N THR A 206 -4.43 1.14 -20.66
CA THR A 206 -4.35 1.90 -19.41
C THR A 206 -4.11 3.38 -19.66
N ALA A 207 -3.27 3.74 -20.65
CA ALA A 207 -3.04 5.13 -21.03
C ALA A 207 -4.32 5.77 -21.57
N ARG A 208 -5.10 5.06 -22.41
CA ARG A 208 -6.41 5.53 -22.89
C ARG A 208 -7.39 5.75 -21.75
N TYR A 209 -7.51 4.76 -20.84
CA TYR A 209 -8.40 4.88 -19.69
C TYR A 209 -8.07 6.11 -18.84
N ILE A 210 -6.78 6.35 -18.55
CA ILE A 210 -6.36 7.52 -17.77
C ILE A 210 -6.66 8.81 -18.54
N ALA A 211 -6.43 8.86 -19.85
CA ALA A 211 -6.78 10.04 -20.65
C ALA A 211 -8.27 10.36 -20.57
N GLN A 212 -9.13 9.34 -20.65
CA GLN A 212 -10.56 9.51 -20.50
C GLN A 212 -10.96 9.98 -19.08
N LEU A 213 -10.24 9.58 -18.02
CA LEU A 213 -10.47 10.12 -16.67
C LEU A 213 -10.23 11.64 -16.61
N PHE A 214 -9.20 12.14 -17.31
CA PHE A 214 -8.93 13.57 -17.39
C PHE A 214 -9.97 14.30 -18.25
N GLU A 215 -10.30 13.74 -19.42
CA GLU A 215 -11.30 14.31 -20.34
C GLU A 215 -12.68 14.44 -19.68
N ALA A 216 -13.10 13.42 -18.93
CA ALA A 216 -14.35 13.43 -18.17
C ALA A 216 -14.26 14.21 -16.85
N GLU A 217 -13.14 14.89 -16.56
CA GLU A 217 -12.90 15.67 -15.33
C GLU A 217 -13.11 14.87 -14.04
N ARG A 218 -12.76 13.57 -14.06
CA ARG A 218 -12.87 12.68 -12.89
C ARG A 218 -11.70 12.83 -11.91
N VAL A 219 -10.61 13.43 -12.38
CA VAL A 219 -9.40 13.74 -11.61
C VAL A 219 -8.93 15.18 -11.90
N PRO A 220 -8.20 15.84 -10.98
CA PRO A 220 -7.68 17.20 -11.20
C PRO A 220 -6.88 17.34 -12.50
N ARG A 221 -7.09 18.44 -13.24
CA ARG A 221 -6.42 18.68 -14.54
C ARG A 221 -4.91 18.87 -14.42
N GLN A 222 -4.43 19.53 -13.35
CA GLN A 222 -3.00 19.66 -13.09
C GLN A 222 -2.42 18.27 -12.87
N ARG A 223 -1.39 17.91 -13.64
CA ARG A 223 -0.92 16.52 -13.70
C ARG A 223 0.57 16.41 -13.96
N ALA A 224 1.18 15.41 -13.33
CA ALA A 224 2.55 15.00 -13.60
C ALA A 224 2.64 13.47 -13.65
N LEU A 225 3.64 12.98 -14.38
CA LEU A 225 4.01 11.58 -14.47
C LEU A 225 5.36 11.39 -13.80
N LEU A 226 5.43 10.46 -12.86
CA LEU A 226 6.66 9.98 -12.27
C LEU A 226 6.78 8.48 -12.56
N HIS A 227 7.94 8.01 -13.01
CA HIS A 227 8.12 6.58 -13.23
C HIS A 227 9.46 6.05 -12.70
N SER A 228 9.48 4.75 -12.41
CA SER A 228 10.72 4.01 -12.15
C SER A 228 11.64 4.03 -13.37
N THR A 229 12.96 4.04 -13.14
CA THR A 229 13.98 3.96 -14.19
C THR A 229 14.11 2.58 -14.84
N SER A 230 13.63 1.50 -14.20
CA SER A 230 13.56 0.16 -14.83
C SER A 230 12.85 0.20 -16.19
N ARG A 231 13.40 -0.52 -17.18
CA ARG A 231 12.94 -0.46 -18.58
C ARG A 231 11.44 -0.72 -18.75
N ARG A 232 10.91 -1.80 -18.16
CA ARG A 232 9.46 -2.13 -18.17
C ARG A 232 8.55 -0.98 -17.69
N ALA A 233 8.98 -0.23 -16.67
CA ALA A 233 8.23 0.91 -16.16
C ALA A 233 8.32 2.11 -17.10
N ARG A 234 9.52 2.40 -17.63
CA ARG A 234 9.74 3.45 -18.65
C ARG A 234 8.92 3.20 -19.92
N GLU A 235 8.90 1.98 -20.43
CA GLU A 235 8.13 1.61 -21.63
C GLU A 235 6.61 1.69 -21.39
N THR A 236 6.16 1.34 -20.18
CA THR A 236 4.75 1.54 -19.78
C THR A 236 4.42 3.03 -19.71
N ALA A 237 5.28 3.82 -19.05
CA ALA A 237 5.12 5.26 -18.88
C ALA A 237 5.14 6.02 -20.23
N ALA A 238 5.92 5.55 -21.20
CA ALA A 238 6.04 6.16 -22.53
C ALA A 238 4.72 6.16 -23.33
N LYS A 239 3.72 5.37 -22.92
CA LYS A 239 2.37 5.40 -23.51
C LYS A 239 1.55 6.60 -23.09
N LEU A 240 1.75 7.11 -21.87
CA LEU A 240 0.92 8.18 -21.32
C LEU A 240 1.04 9.51 -22.07
N PRO A 241 2.25 10.04 -22.41
CA PRO A 241 2.36 11.29 -23.16
C PRO A 241 1.72 11.27 -24.55
N GLN A 242 1.51 10.07 -25.13
CA GLN A 242 0.85 9.90 -26.44
C GLN A 242 -0.65 10.21 -26.36
N HIS A 243 -1.27 9.94 -25.21
CA HIS A 243 -2.69 10.20 -24.95
C HIS A 243 -2.92 11.47 -24.11
N LEU A 244 -1.88 11.97 -23.44
CA LEU A 244 -1.89 13.13 -22.57
C LEU A 244 -0.80 14.13 -22.99
N PRO A 245 -1.02 14.90 -24.07
CA PRO A 245 -0.05 15.92 -24.48
C PRO A 245 0.16 16.95 -23.36
N GLY A 246 1.40 17.44 -23.24
CA GLY A 246 1.81 18.41 -22.21
C GLY A 246 1.99 17.83 -20.80
N LEU A 247 2.06 16.50 -20.66
CA LEU A 247 2.34 15.87 -19.37
C LEU A 247 3.80 16.11 -18.96
N ASP A 248 4.00 16.63 -17.75
CA ASP A 248 5.32 16.78 -17.16
C ASP A 248 5.85 15.42 -16.69
N VAL A 249 7.02 14.99 -17.17
CA VAL A 249 7.53 13.62 -17.01
C VAL A 249 8.83 13.61 -16.23
N TRP A 250 8.81 12.92 -15.10
CA TRP A 250 9.92 12.71 -14.19
C TRP A 250 10.21 11.23 -14.04
N ASN A 251 11.43 10.91 -13.62
CA ASN A 251 11.81 9.56 -13.24
C ASN A 251 12.69 9.55 -11.99
N ALA A 252 12.70 8.43 -11.27
CA ALA A 252 13.50 8.26 -10.08
C ALA A 252 13.90 6.79 -9.83
N ASP A 253 15.17 6.57 -9.48
CA ASP A 253 15.67 5.23 -9.07
C ASP A 253 15.05 4.74 -7.77
N LEU A 254 14.57 5.66 -6.93
CA LEU A 254 13.89 5.35 -5.67
C LEU A 254 12.61 4.51 -5.90
N LEU A 255 12.01 4.59 -7.10
CA LEU A 255 10.84 3.81 -7.49
C LEU A 255 11.15 2.43 -8.08
N ARG A 256 12.42 2.05 -8.28
CA ARG A 256 12.77 0.71 -8.77
C ARG A 256 12.25 -0.37 -7.82
N GLU A 257 11.92 -1.53 -8.38
CA GLU A 257 11.37 -2.65 -7.60
C GLU A 257 12.26 -2.93 -6.38
N THR A 258 11.61 -3.21 -5.26
CA THR A 258 12.26 -3.43 -3.98
C THR A 258 11.64 -4.64 -3.31
N ASP A 259 12.39 -5.22 -2.40
CA ASP A 259 11.81 -6.03 -1.34
C ASP A 259 11.66 -5.13 -0.10
N PRO A 260 10.46 -4.62 0.21
CA PRO A 260 10.23 -3.80 1.38
C PRO A 260 10.63 -4.45 2.71
N THR A 261 10.76 -5.79 2.80
CA THR A 261 11.26 -6.43 4.03
C THR A 261 12.76 -6.27 4.22
N LYS A 262 13.51 -6.14 3.12
CA LYS A 262 14.97 -5.93 3.16
C LYS A 262 15.34 -4.46 3.23
N ASN A 263 14.53 -3.60 2.61
CA ASN A 263 14.77 -2.16 2.61
C ASN A 263 13.46 -1.37 2.76
N PRO A 264 12.86 -1.37 3.96
CA PRO A 264 11.63 -0.61 4.22
C PRO A 264 11.84 0.90 4.15
N LEU A 265 13.05 1.38 4.46
CA LEU A 265 13.36 2.81 4.52
C LEU A 265 13.26 3.49 3.15
N ARG A 266 13.73 2.82 2.09
CA ARG A 266 13.56 3.33 0.71
C ARG A 266 12.08 3.53 0.37
N ALA A 267 11.25 2.55 0.69
CA ALA A 267 9.83 2.60 0.38
C ALA A 267 9.09 3.66 1.25
N GLU A 268 9.50 3.82 2.50
CA GLU A 268 8.98 4.88 3.39
C GLU A 268 9.37 6.27 2.90
N GLU A 269 10.60 6.47 2.39
CA GLU A 269 11.02 7.74 1.80
C GLU A 269 10.14 8.10 0.58
N VAL A 270 9.86 7.13 -0.28
CA VAL A 270 8.91 7.32 -1.40
C VAL A 270 7.52 7.70 -0.85
N PHE A 271 7.04 6.98 0.17
CA PHE A 271 5.75 7.28 0.79
C PHE A 271 5.66 8.72 1.28
N GLN A 272 6.66 9.17 2.06
CA GLN A 272 6.69 10.52 2.61
C GLN A 272 6.69 11.61 1.54
N ARG A 273 7.39 11.39 0.42
CA ARG A 273 7.45 12.34 -0.69
C ARG A 273 6.16 12.39 -1.49
N LEU A 274 5.61 11.24 -1.87
CA LEU A 274 4.46 11.16 -2.78
C LEU A 274 3.13 11.50 -2.08
N PHE A 275 2.99 11.12 -0.81
CA PHE A 275 1.76 11.29 -0.02
C PHE A 275 1.78 12.55 0.86
N ALA A 276 2.70 13.48 0.60
CA ALA A 276 2.66 14.81 1.20
C ALA A 276 1.35 15.51 0.86
N ALA A 277 0.77 16.18 1.85
CA ALA A 277 -0.48 16.93 1.67
C ALA A 277 -0.29 18.06 0.64
N PRO A 278 -1.25 18.29 -0.26
CA PRO A 278 -1.23 19.45 -1.14
C PRO A 278 -1.43 20.74 -0.33
N MET A 279 -1.00 21.87 -0.91
CA MET A 279 -1.30 23.18 -0.35
C MET A 279 -2.82 23.46 -0.41
N ALA A 280 -3.32 24.29 0.51
CA ALA A 280 -4.70 24.75 0.47
C ALA A 280 -5.01 25.43 -0.88
N GLY A 281 -6.16 25.12 -1.44
CA GLY A 281 -6.61 25.53 -2.77
C GLY A 281 -6.03 24.74 -3.94
N ALA A 282 -4.97 23.94 -3.73
CA ALA A 282 -4.32 23.19 -4.80
C ALA A 282 -4.96 21.81 -5.02
N SER A 283 -5.14 21.44 -6.28
CA SER A 283 -5.51 20.07 -6.65
C SER A 283 -4.70 19.57 -7.83
N ASP A 284 -4.06 18.41 -7.66
CA ASP A 284 -3.20 17.81 -8.67
C ASP A 284 -3.42 16.29 -8.78
N THR A 285 -2.99 15.73 -9.90
CA THR A 285 -2.95 14.29 -10.16
C THR A 285 -1.51 13.86 -10.39
N LEU A 286 -1.00 12.96 -9.56
CA LEU A 286 0.31 12.35 -9.75
C LEU A 286 0.14 10.92 -10.26
N ILE A 287 0.53 10.68 -11.51
CA ILE A 287 0.56 9.36 -12.13
C ILE A 287 1.92 8.74 -11.82
N VAL A 288 1.94 7.58 -11.16
CA VAL A 288 3.17 6.91 -10.74
C VAL A 288 3.27 5.54 -11.39
N VAL A 289 4.21 5.33 -12.31
CA VAL A 289 4.43 4.01 -12.93
C VAL A 289 5.59 3.31 -12.24
N ALA A 290 5.28 2.24 -11.50
CA ALA A 290 6.24 1.52 -10.68
C ALA A 290 5.95 0.02 -10.69
N HIS A 291 6.21 -0.66 -9.57
CA HIS A 291 6.21 -2.11 -9.48
C HIS A 291 5.36 -2.62 -8.33
N ASN A 292 5.17 -3.94 -8.27
CA ASN A 292 4.17 -4.54 -7.41
C ASN A 292 4.48 -4.28 -5.93
N ASN A 293 5.70 -4.58 -5.46
CA ASN A 293 5.96 -4.54 -4.02
C ASN A 293 5.97 -3.11 -3.48
N ILE A 294 6.54 -2.16 -4.23
CA ILE A 294 6.53 -0.76 -3.80
C ILE A 294 5.12 -0.17 -3.80
N ILE A 295 4.28 -0.45 -4.81
CA ILE A 295 2.89 0.04 -4.83
C ILE A 295 2.11 -0.53 -3.65
N LEU A 296 2.28 -1.82 -3.35
CA LEU A 296 1.61 -2.46 -2.22
C LEU A 296 2.08 -1.91 -0.88
N TYR A 297 3.36 -1.62 -0.73
CA TYR A 297 3.86 -0.92 0.47
C TYR A 297 3.20 0.45 0.63
N LEU A 298 3.22 1.27 -0.42
CA LEU A 298 2.63 2.61 -0.41
C LEU A 298 1.12 2.57 -0.09
N LEU A 299 0.40 1.61 -0.65
CA LEU A 299 -1.01 1.36 -0.35
C LEU A 299 -1.23 1.07 1.14
N MET A 300 -0.47 0.14 1.71
CA MET A 300 -0.63 -0.23 3.11
C MET A 300 -0.30 0.93 4.04
N ARG A 301 0.74 1.72 3.72
CA ARG A 301 1.07 2.93 4.47
C ARG A 301 -0.01 4.00 4.36
N ALA A 302 -0.63 4.16 3.18
CA ALA A 302 -1.79 5.04 3.00
C ALA A 302 -3.01 4.58 3.81
N ALA A 303 -3.18 3.27 4.01
CA ALA A 303 -4.18 2.69 4.91
C ALA A 303 -3.79 2.79 6.40
N GLY A 304 -2.78 3.57 6.78
CA GLY A 304 -2.35 3.69 8.18
C GLY A 304 -1.68 2.44 8.76
N VAL A 305 -1.39 1.42 7.95
CA VAL A 305 -0.77 0.18 8.42
C VAL A 305 0.71 0.42 8.77
N PRO A 306 1.20 -0.07 9.92
CA PRO A 306 2.61 0.07 10.32
C PRO A 306 3.60 -0.51 9.29
N ILE A 307 4.83 0.01 9.30
CA ILE A 307 5.89 -0.32 8.33
C ILE A 307 6.13 -1.83 8.24
N GLU A 308 6.13 -2.53 9.36
CA GLU A 308 6.45 -3.95 9.46
C GLU A 308 5.39 -4.81 8.74
N ARG A 309 4.11 -4.47 8.92
CA ARG A 309 2.99 -5.17 8.25
C ARG A 309 2.86 -4.73 6.80
N ALA A 310 3.08 -3.44 6.51
CA ALA A 310 3.11 -2.90 5.14
C ALA A 310 4.22 -3.54 4.29
N ALA A 311 5.37 -3.85 4.90
CA ALA A 311 6.47 -4.50 4.22
C ALA A 311 6.09 -5.89 3.68
N GLN A 312 5.08 -6.55 4.24
CA GLN A 312 4.68 -7.92 3.84
C GLN A 312 3.44 -7.94 2.92
N ALA A 313 3.05 -6.79 2.35
CA ALA A 313 1.79 -6.64 1.62
C ALA A 313 1.61 -7.59 0.43
N TRP A 314 2.68 -8.07 -0.22
CA TRP A 314 2.59 -9.08 -1.28
C TRP A 314 1.95 -10.40 -0.81
N ASN A 315 1.98 -10.67 0.50
CA ASN A 315 1.29 -11.81 1.10
C ASN A 315 -0.23 -11.64 1.09
N LEU A 316 -0.74 -10.43 0.86
CA LEU A 316 -2.17 -10.13 0.91
C LEU A 316 -2.76 -9.76 -0.44
N PHE A 317 -1.95 -9.23 -1.38
CA PHE A 317 -2.46 -8.70 -2.64
C PHE A 317 -1.88 -9.39 -3.86
N LEU A 318 -2.65 -9.38 -4.95
CA LEU A 318 -2.25 -9.89 -6.27
C LEU A 318 -2.66 -8.88 -7.36
N LEU A 319 -1.83 -7.86 -7.57
CA LEU A 319 -2.10 -6.83 -8.58
C LEU A 319 -1.93 -7.38 -10.00
N ARG A 320 -2.78 -6.92 -10.92
CA ARG A 320 -2.66 -7.20 -12.36
C ARG A 320 -1.64 -6.25 -13.00
N HIS A 321 -1.00 -6.65 -14.10
CA HIS A 321 -0.18 -5.71 -14.88
C HIS A 321 -1.02 -4.53 -15.35
N THR A 322 -0.40 -3.35 -15.34
CA THR A 322 -1.03 -2.05 -15.67
C THR A 322 -2.34 -1.75 -14.95
N SER A 323 -2.58 -2.42 -13.83
CA SER A 323 -3.68 -2.06 -12.94
C SER A 323 -3.40 -0.70 -12.29
N VAL A 324 -4.48 0.03 -12.00
CA VAL A 324 -4.47 1.35 -11.40
C VAL A 324 -4.95 1.24 -9.95
N THR A 325 -4.11 1.66 -9.01
CA THR A 325 -4.47 1.87 -7.61
C THR A 325 -4.63 3.36 -7.37
N ARG A 326 -5.79 3.80 -6.89
CA ARG A 326 -6.09 5.21 -6.64
C ARG A 326 -6.15 5.51 -5.14
N VAL A 327 -5.37 6.50 -4.72
CA VAL A 327 -5.45 7.08 -3.38
C VAL A 327 -5.58 8.59 -3.49
N ASP A 328 -6.55 9.16 -2.79
CA ASP A 328 -6.75 10.61 -2.70
C ASP A 328 -6.15 11.11 -1.37
N VAL A 329 -5.39 12.20 -1.40
CA VAL A 329 -4.77 12.86 -0.24
C VAL A 329 -5.34 14.26 -0.08
N ALA A 330 -5.92 14.52 1.08
CA ALA A 330 -6.47 15.81 1.44
C ALA A 330 -5.40 16.82 1.86
N VAL A 331 -5.75 18.11 1.87
CA VAL A 331 -4.93 19.18 2.46
C VAL A 331 -4.59 18.91 3.93
N SER A 332 -5.48 18.23 4.68
CA SER A 332 -5.20 17.78 6.06
C SER A 332 -4.17 16.66 6.16
N GLY A 333 -3.76 16.08 5.02
CA GLY A 333 -2.94 14.87 4.97
C GLY A 333 -3.70 13.58 5.22
N ALA A 334 -5.03 13.62 5.40
CA ALA A 334 -5.87 12.43 5.41
C ALA A 334 -5.81 11.72 4.04
N LYS A 335 -5.72 10.39 4.04
CA LYS A 335 -5.65 9.57 2.83
C LYS A 335 -6.92 8.74 2.70
N GLN A 336 -7.42 8.61 1.48
CA GLN A 336 -8.56 7.77 1.19
C GLN A 336 -8.26 6.85 0.02
N ILE A 337 -8.40 5.55 0.25
CA ILE A 337 -8.21 4.52 -0.76
C ILE A 337 -9.51 4.38 -1.56
N VAL A 338 -9.44 4.71 -2.85
CA VAL A 338 -10.60 4.70 -3.74
C VAL A 338 -10.69 3.38 -4.50
N SER A 339 -9.54 2.91 -5.01
CA SER A 339 -9.45 1.62 -5.70
C SER A 339 -8.05 1.02 -5.55
N VAL A 340 -7.97 -0.31 -5.62
CA VAL A 340 -6.72 -1.06 -5.57
C VAL A 340 -6.69 -2.05 -6.71
N GLY A 341 -5.63 -2.03 -7.53
CA GLY A 341 -5.44 -3.02 -8.58
C GLY A 341 -6.56 -3.05 -9.62
N ALA A 342 -7.22 -1.92 -9.85
CA ALA A 342 -8.33 -1.81 -10.81
C ALA A 342 -7.81 -2.05 -12.23
N ALA A 343 -8.46 -2.97 -12.94
CA ALA A 343 -8.07 -3.39 -14.27
C ALA A 343 -9.28 -3.73 -15.14
N GLY A 344 -10.49 -3.32 -14.74
CA GLY A 344 -11.70 -3.50 -15.53
C GLY A 344 -11.68 -2.80 -16.90
N HIS A 345 -10.81 -1.80 -17.05
CA HIS A 345 -10.56 -1.11 -18.33
C HIS A 345 -9.69 -1.92 -19.30
N ILE A 346 -9.07 -3.00 -18.86
CA ILE A 346 -8.23 -3.86 -19.70
C ILE A 346 -9.09 -5.02 -20.21
N PRO A 347 -9.15 -5.26 -21.53
CA PRO A 347 -9.84 -6.41 -22.09
C PRO A 347 -9.38 -7.71 -21.44
N HIS A 348 -10.31 -8.61 -21.12
CA HIS A 348 -10.00 -9.85 -20.39
C HIS A 348 -8.91 -10.69 -21.05
N ALA A 349 -8.83 -10.65 -22.39
CA ALA A 349 -7.81 -11.34 -23.17
C ALA A 349 -6.38 -10.86 -22.88
N ASN A 350 -6.21 -9.65 -22.36
CA ASN A 350 -4.93 -9.00 -22.11
C ASN A 350 -4.59 -8.93 -20.62
N VAL A 351 -5.46 -9.41 -19.73
CA VAL A 351 -5.17 -9.40 -18.28
C VAL A 351 -4.13 -10.47 -17.94
N THR A 352 -3.09 -10.06 -17.24
CA THR A 352 -2.01 -10.95 -16.76
C THR A 352 -1.52 -10.50 -15.38
N TRP A 353 -0.81 -11.38 -14.67
CA TRP A 353 -0.32 -11.16 -13.32
C TRP A 353 1.18 -11.36 -13.18
N ASN A 354 1.75 -12.36 -13.87
CA ASN A 354 3.15 -12.73 -13.70
C ASN A 354 3.96 -12.33 -14.93
N ASN A 355 5.18 -11.83 -14.69
CA ASN A 355 6.16 -11.65 -15.75
C ASN A 355 6.57 -13.02 -16.29
N ILE A 356 7.00 -13.07 -17.54
CA ILE A 356 7.39 -14.32 -18.20
C ILE A 356 8.90 -14.54 -18.07
N ALA A 357 9.32 -15.77 -17.78
CA ALA A 357 10.74 -16.15 -17.66
C ALA A 357 10.95 -17.64 -18.02
N GLY A 358 12.11 -17.98 -18.59
CA GLY A 358 12.56 -19.36 -18.76
C GLY A 358 11.58 -20.22 -19.57
N ALA A 359 11.14 -21.35 -19.02
CA ALA A 359 10.25 -22.29 -19.72
C ALA A 359 8.92 -21.66 -20.17
N ASP A 360 8.44 -20.64 -19.47
CA ASP A 360 7.22 -19.91 -19.85
C ASP A 360 7.42 -19.14 -21.16
N MET A 361 8.62 -18.64 -21.47
CA MET A 361 8.93 -18.02 -22.77
C MET A 361 8.86 -19.02 -23.93
N ALA A 362 9.39 -20.24 -23.73
CA ALA A 362 9.36 -21.29 -24.74
C ALA A 362 7.94 -21.83 -25.01
N ALA A 363 7.09 -21.85 -23.98
CA ALA A 363 5.67 -22.18 -24.11
C ALA A 363 4.82 -21.01 -24.64
N TRP A 364 5.29 -19.77 -24.47
CA TRP A 364 4.57 -18.56 -24.89
C TRP A 364 4.69 -18.33 -26.40
N LYS A 365 3.76 -18.94 -27.15
CA LYS A 365 3.64 -18.77 -28.62
C LYS A 365 3.00 -17.45 -29.06
N GLY A 366 2.91 -16.47 -28.15
CA GLY A 366 2.22 -15.20 -28.36
C GLY A 366 0.69 -15.36 -28.48
N GLY A 367 -0.06 -14.70 -27.58
CA GLY A 367 -1.44 -14.30 -27.92
C GLY A 367 -2.61 -14.90 -27.13
N GLY A 368 -2.39 -15.58 -26.01
CA GLY A 368 -3.48 -16.09 -25.18
C GLY A 368 -3.59 -15.36 -23.84
N ALA A 369 -4.82 -15.08 -23.40
CA ALA A 369 -5.10 -14.60 -22.04
C ALA A 369 -4.44 -15.51 -21.00
N GLU A 370 -3.81 -14.96 -19.96
CA GLU A 370 -3.42 -15.74 -18.79
C GLU A 370 -4.73 -16.20 -18.12
N ARG A 371 -5.21 -17.40 -18.47
CA ARG A 371 -6.40 -18.00 -17.86
C ARG A 371 -6.04 -18.51 -16.48
N ARG A 372 -6.01 -17.60 -15.52
CA ARG A 372 -5.75 -17.90 -14.12
C ARG A 372 -7.06 -18.19 -13.39
N LYS A 373 -7.64 -19.37 -13.63
CA LYS A 373 -8.75 -19.86 -12.81
C LYS A 373 -8.20 -20.20 -11.43
N PHE A 374 -8.50 -19.37 -10.45
CA PHE A 374 -8.05 -19.59 -9.08
C PHE A 374 -8.69 -20.86 -8.52
N SER A 375 -7.90 -21.64 -7.78
CA SER A 375 -8.43 -22.71 -6.92
C SER A 375 -9.08 -22.11 -5.67
N GLY A 376 -9.93 -22.90 -5.02
CA GLY A 376 -10.68 -22.44 -3.84
C GLY A 376 -11.84 -21.52 -4.21
N ARG A 377 -12.19 -20.61 -3.30
CA ARG A 377 -13.37 -19.75 -3.44
C ARG A 377 -12.97 -18.37 -3.95
N MET A 378 -13.68 -17.89 -4.95
CA MET A 378 -13.67 -16.47 -5.30
C MET A 378 -14.84 -15.78 -4.59
N VAL A 379 -14.54 -14.75 -3.80
CA VAL A 379 -15.56 -13.86 -3.24
C VAL A 379 -15.57 -12.57 -4.06
N VAL A 380 -16.74 -12.26 -4.62
CA VAL A 380 -17.00 -11.07 -5.44
C VAL A 380 -17.89 -10.14 -4.63
N LEU A 381 -17.31 -9.05 -4.15
CA LEU A 381 -18.01 -8.02 -3.38
C LEU A 381 -18.41 -6.89 -4.32
N VAL A 382 -19.70 -6.63 -4.43
CA VAL A 382 -20.26 -5.66 -5.39
C VAL A 382 -20.95 -4.55 -4.62
N ARG A 383 -20.49 -3.31 -4.81
CA ARG A 383 -21.15 -2.16 -4.20
C ARG A 383 -22.49 -1.93 -4.88
N GLN A 384 -23.59 -1.84 -4.11
CA GLN A 384 -24.90 -1.65 -4.73
C GLN A 384 -24.94 -0.39 -5.60
N VAL A 385 -25.76 -0.45 -6.64
CA VAL A 385 -26.02 0.67 -7.54
C VAL A 385 -26.77 1.78 -6.78
N ALA A 386 -26.47 3.04 -7.09
CA ALA A 386 -27.14 4.16 -6.43
C ALA A 386 -28.64 4.20 -6.78
N SER A 387 -29.48 4.41 -5.77
CA SER A 387 -30.95 4.37 -5.92
C SER A 387 -31.49 5.49 -6.82
N THR A 388 -30.78 6.62 -6.93
CA THR A 388 -31.19 7.84 -7.64
C THR A 388 -30.52 8.04 -9.00
N ALA A 389 -29.74 7.06 -9.47
CA ALA A 389 -28.95 7.23 -10.69
C ALA A 389 -29.84 7.26 -11.94
N LYS A 390 -29.75 8.35 -12.72
CA LYS A 390 -30.30 8.46 -14.10
C LYS A 390 -29.81 7.32 -15.03
N ARG A 391 -28.75 6.61 -14.62
CA ARG A 391 -28.05 5.54 -15.34
C ARG A 391 -28.06 4.20 -14.58
N ARG A 392 -28.98 4.03 -13.62
CA ARG A 392 -29.09 2.83 -12.76
C ARG A 392 -29.07 1.53 -13.57
N ASN A 393 -29.93 1.41 -14.58
CA ASN A 393 -30.03 0.19 -15.39
C ASN A 393 -28.72 -0.10 -16.14
N VAL A 394 -28.06 0.93 -16.67
CA VAL A 394 -26.76 0.81 -17.35
C VAL A 394 -25.69 0.30 -16.38
N GLN A 395 -25.68 0.78 -15.13
CA GLN A 395 -24.76 0.29 -14.10
C GLN A 395 -25.05 -1.17 -13.73
N ILE A 396 -26.32 -1.54 -13.56
CA ILE A 396 -26.73 -2.92 -13.24
C ILE A 396 -26.29 -3.87 -14.36
N ASP A 397 -26.59 -3.53 -15.61
CA ASP A 397 -26.25 -4.34 -16.78
C ASP A 397 -24.74 -4.48 -16.94
N ALA A 398 -24.00 -3.37 -16.80
CA ALA A 398 -22.54 -3.36 -16.91
C ALA A 398 -21.87 -4.22 -15.83
N VAL A 399 -22.33 -4.13 -14.57
CA VAL A 399 -21.82 -4.96 -13.47
C VAL A 399 -22.12 -6.43 -13.72
N ALA A 400 -23.36 -6.76 -14.09
CA ALA A 400 -23.78 -8.14 -14.34
C ALA A 400 -22.98 -8.76 -15.50
N ALA A 401 -22.82 -8.02 -16.60
CA ALA A 401 -22.00 -8.44 -17.75
C ALA A 401 -20.53 -8.59 -17.37
N HIS A 402 -19.97 -7.66 -16.59
CA HIS A 402 -18.59 -7.74 -16.14
C HIS A 402 -18.35 -8.99 -15.29
N ILE A 403 -19.18 -9.24 -14.27
CA ILE A 403 -19.06 -10.43 -13.41
C ILE A 403 -19.24 -11.71 -14.23
N LYS A 404 -20.15 -11.74 -15.21
CA LYS A 404 -20.26 -12.86 -16.13
C LYS A 404 -18.96 -13.08 -16.92
N GLY A 405 -18.38 -12.02 -17.46
CA GLY A 405 -17.11 -12.09 -18.20
C GLY A 405 -15.94 -12.59 -17.35
N LEU A 406 -15.90 -12.27 -16.05
CA LEU A 406 -14.90 -12.83 -15.13
C LEU A 406 -14.93 -14.37 -15.08
N SER A 407 -16.08 -15.01 -15.34
CA SER A 407 -16.21 -16.49 -15.29
C SER A 407 -15.48 -17.21 -16.43
N GLU A 408 -15.13 -16.47 -17.49
CA GLU A 408 -14.40 -17.03 -18.62
C GLU A 408 -12.92 -17.32 -18.29
N TYR A 409 -12.35 -16.57 -17.34
CA TYR A 409 -10.91 -16.60 -17.10
C TYR A 409 -10.47 -16.62 -15.63
N MET A 410 -11.30 -16.15 -14.69
CA MET A 410 -10.88 -15.92 -13.30
C MET A 410 -11.74 -16.65 -12.26
N ILE A 411 -13.07 -16.52 -12.34
CA ILE A 411 -14.01 -17.05 -11.34
C ILE A 411 -14.69 -18.34 -11.83
N SER A 412 -15.34 -19.06 -10.91
CA SER A 412 -16.09 -20.27 -11.23
C SER A 412 -17.49 -19.93 -11.73
N GLY A 413 -18.04 -20.77 -12.63
CA GLY A 413 -19.46 -20.69 -12.98
C GLY A 413 -20.38 -21.23 -11.87
N HIS A 414 -19.86 -22.08 -10.98
CA HIS A 414 -20.56 -22.54 -9.79
C HIS A 414 -20.66 -21.39 -8.79
N SER A 415 -21.76 -20.64 -8.88
CA SER A 415 -21.92 -19.37 -8.19
C SER A 415 -23.13 -19.36 -7.25
N THR A 416 -22.92 -18.78 -6.07
CA THR A 416 -23.98 -18.37 -5.16
C THR A 416 -24.04 -16.86 -5.16
N VAL A 417 -25.24 -16.29 -5.31
CA VAL A 417 -25.46 -14.85 -5.25
C VAL A 417 -26.33 -14.52 -4.04
N THR A 418 -25.90 -13.56 -3.23
CA THR A 418 -26.63 -13.05 -2.05
C THR A 418 -26.47 -11.53 -1.92
N CYS A 419 -27.33 -10.88 -1.14
CA CYS A 419 -27.35 -9.42 -1.03
C CYS A 419 -28.06 -8.90 0.22
N THR A 420 -27.84 -7.62 0.54
CA THR A 420 -28.71 -6.86 1.46
C THR A 420 -30.03 -6.50 0.78
N ALA A 421 -31.05 -6.12 1.54
CA ALA A 421 -32.37 -5.77 1.00
C ALA A 421 -32.33 -4.65 -0.06
N PRO A 422 -31.56 -3.55 0.12
CA PRO A 422 -31.48 -2.50 -0.90
C PRO A 422 -30.76 -2.91 -2.20
N ALA A 423 -30.04 -4.04 -2.17
CA ALA A 423 -29.19 -4.51 -3.26
C ALA A 423 -29.83 -5.63 -4.11
N GLN A 424 -31.10 -5.99 -3.85
CA GLN A 424 -31.79 -7.12 -4.48
C GLN A 424 -31.84 -7.05 -6.01
N GLU A 425 -32.09 -5.87 -6.58
CA GLU A 425 -32.21 -5.72 -8.04
C GLU A 425 -30.89 -6.02 -8.74
N THR A 426 -29.79 -5.42 -8.27
CA THR A 426 -28.44 -5.69 -8.80
C THR A 426 -28.07 -7.17 -8.64
N ALA A 427 -28.39 -7.77 -7.48
CA ALA A 427 -28.12 -9.17 -7.23
C ALA A 427 -28.95 -10.11 -8.11
N ALA A 428 -30.21 -9.77 -8.38
CA ALA A 428 -31.08 -10.54 -9.28
C ALA A 428 -30.55 -10.54 -10.72
N ALA A 429 -30.11 -9.37 -11.22
CA ALA A 429 -29.50 -9.26 -12.55
C ALA A 429 -28.22 -10.11 -12.67
N ILE A 430 -27.37 -10.12 -11.64
CA ILE A 430 -26.19 -10.99 -11.60
C ILE A 430 -26.59 -12.47 -11.55
N ALA A 431 -27.53 -12.85 -10.68
CA ALA A 431 -27.98 -14.23 -10.55
C ALA A 431 -28.53 -14.80 -11.87
N GLN A 432 -29.24 -13.97 -12.63
CA GLN A 432 -29.74 -14.31 -13.96
C GLN A 432 -28.61 -14.69 -14.93
N GLN A 433 -27.46 -13.98 -14.91
CA GLN A 433 -26.31 -14.28 -15.78
C GLN A 433 -25.68 -15.66 -15.53
N PHE A 434 -25.88 -16.21 -14.33
CA PHE A 434 -25.38 -17.53 -13.94
C PHE A 434 -26.47 -18.62 -13.95
N GLY A 435 -27.73 -18.29 -14.26
CA GLY A 435 -28.84 -19.23 -14.15
C GLY A 435 -29.02 -19.76 -12.72
N THR A 436 -28.62 -18.98 -11.71
CA THR A 436 -28.69 -19.36 -10.29
C THR A 436 -29.84 -18.62 -9.61
N ARG A 437 -30.40 -19.21 -8.56
CA ARG A 437 -31.44 -18.56 -7.74
C ARG A 437 -30.78 -17.62 -6.75
N LEU A 438 -31.27 -16.37 -6.68
CA LEU A 438 -30.87 -15.43 -5.64
C LEU A 438 -31.18 -16.00 -4.25
N ARG A 439 -30.16 -16.11 -3.39
CA ARG A 439 -30.34 -16.50 -1.99
C ARG A 439 -30.46 -15.26 -1.12
N LEU A 440 -31.69 -14.95 -0.73
CA LEU A 440 -31.98 -13.94 0.29
C LEU A 440 -31.73 -14.59 1.65
N LEU A 441 -30.84 -14.01 2.46
CA LEU A 441 -30.65 -14.43 3.84
C LEU A 441 -31.62 -13.62 4.72
N PRO A 442 -32.45 -14.28 5.53
CA PRO A 442 -33.53 -13.64 6.27
C PRO A 442 -33.05 -12.79 7.47
N ASP A 443 -31.84 -13.00 7.97
CA ASP A 443 -31.15 -12.07 8.87
C ASP A 443 -30.28 -11.14 8.02
N SER A 444 -30.42 -9.82 8.16
CA SER A 444 -29.72 -8.91 7.25
C SER A 444 -28.20 -9.09 7.42
N ILE A 445 -27.53 -9.45 6.33
CA ILE A 445 -26.06 -9.54 6.28
C ILE A 445 -25.39 -8.20 6.64
N SER A 446 -26.13 -7.09 6.63
CA SER A 446 -25.69 -5.79 7.16
C SER A 446 -25.71 -5.71 8.68
N ASP A 447 -26.63 -6.39 9.35
CA ASP A 447 -26.85 -6.28 10.80
C ASP A 447 -25.90 -7.23 11.56
N HIS A 448 -25.53 -8.34 10.92
CA HIS A 448 -24.58 -9.31 11.42
C HIS A 448 -23.44 -9.57 10.42
N PRO A 449 -22.62 -8.55 10.09
CA PRO A 449 -21.57 -8.69 9.08
C PRO A 449 -20.50 -9.72 9.50
N GLU A 450 -20.29 -9.93 10.79
CA GLU A 450 -19.39 -10.99 11.27
C GLU A 450 -19.87 -12.40 10.92
N ALA A 451 -21.16 -12.68 11.11
CA ALA A 451 -21.73 -14.00 10.81
C ALA A 451 -21.62 -14.30 9.32
N ALA A 452 -21.90 -13.30 8.47
CA ALA A 452 -21.72 -13.42 7.02
C ALA A 452 -20.25 -13.67 6.64
N PHE A 453 -19.29 -12.98 7.28
CA PHE A 453 -17.87 -13.24 7.06
C PHE A 453 -17.51 -14.69 7.41
N LEU A 454 -17.87 -15.14 8.63
CA LEU A 454 -17.60 -16.50 9.10
C LEU A 454 -18.27 -17.58 8.27
N GLN A 455 -19.38 -17.27 7.59
CA GLN A 455 -20.07 -18.21 6.70
C GLN A 455 -19.40 -18.29 5.32
N PHE A 456 -19.18 -17.14 4.68
CA PHE A 456 -18.81 -17.10 3.26
C PHE A 456 -17.31 -17.08 3.00
N PHE A 457 -16.50 -16.64 3.98
CA PHE A 457 -15.07 -16.46 3.82
C PHE A 457 -14.28 -17.70 4.23
N ASN A 458 -14.72 -18.86 3.74
CA ASN A 458 -14.05 -20.14 3.90
C ASN A 458 -13.78 -20.78 2.54
N PRO A 459 -12.81 -21.71 2.44
CA PRO A 459 -12.63 -22.52 1.25
C PRO A 459 -13.91 -23.31 0.91
N PRO A 460 -14.14 -23.64 -0.37
CA PRO A 460 -15.30 -24.43 -0.78
C PRO A 460 -15.21 -25.86 -0.23
N VAL A 461 -16.36 -26.41 0.16
CA VAL A 461 -16.47 -27.77 0.73
C VAL A 461 -16.77 -28.81 -0.36
N GLU A 462 -17.70 -28.48 -1.27
CA GLU A 462 -18.24 -29.45 -2.25
C GLU A 462 -17.49 -29.46 -3.58
N HIS A 463 -16.76 -28.38 -3.89
CA HIS A 463 -16.09 -28.20 -5.18
C HIS A 463 -14.65 -27.76 -4.97
N GLY A 464 -13.74 -28.17 -5.86
CA GLY A 464 -12.36 -27.64 -5.85
C GLY A 464 -12.28 -26.13 -6.14
N ARG A 465 -13.35 -25.55 -6.69
CA ARG A 465 -13.54 -24.11 -6.85
C ARG A 465 -15.01 -23.70 -6.88
N ASP A 466 -15.34 -22.57 -6.28
CA ASP A 466 -16.68 -21.95 -6.38
C ASP A 466 -16.58 -20.42 -6.39
N THR A 467 -17.73 -19.76 -6.48
CA THR A 467 -17.82 -18.30 -6.42
C THR A 467 -18.99 -17.87 -5.55
N VAL A 468 -18.75 -16.90 -4.68
CA VAL A 468 -19.78 -16.24 -3.87
C VAL A 468 -19.81 -14.79 -4.27
N VAL A 469 -20.94 -14.33 -4.79
CA VAL A 469 -21.19 -12.92 -5.10
C VAL A 469 -22.05 -12.32 -4.00
N MET A 470 -21.57 -11.25 -3.38
CA MET A 470 -22.25 -10.54 -2.30
C MET A 470 -22.46 -9.08 -2.71
N VAL A 471 -23.71 -8.63 -2.77
CA VAL A 471 -24.06 -7.25 -3.13
C VAL A 471 -24.57 -6.50 -1.90
N ALA A 472 -23.89 -5.41 -1.50
CA ALA A 472 -24.21 -4.68 -0.27
C ALA A 472 -23.66 -3.23 -0.26
N GLU A 473 -23.99 -2.50 0.81
CA GLU A 473 -23.47 -1.20 1.23
C GLU A 473 -21.95 -1.19 1.44
N ASP A 474 -21.30 -0.03 1.32
CA ASP A 474 -19.85 0.14 1.44
C ASP A 474 -19.37 -0.30 2.80
N ALA A 475 -20.00 0.17 3.87
CA ALA A 475 -19.56 -0.17 5.22
C ALA A 475 -19.48 -1.70 5.41
N THR A 476 -20.49 -2.43 4.96
CA THR A 476 -20.56 -3.90 5.04
C THR A 476 -19.48 -4.56 4.17
N LEU A 477 -19.32 -4.14 2.92
CA LEU A 477 -18.31 -4.71 2.02
C LEU A 477 -16.88 -4.43 2.49
N LEU A 478 -16.62 -3.20 2.95
CA LEU A 478 -15.33 -2.77 3.46
C LEU A 478 -15.00 -3.50 4.77
N TYR A 479 -15.98 -3.72 5.63
CA TYR A 479 -15.80 -4.57 6.81
C TYR A 479 -15.27 -5.95 6.41
N TRP A 480 -15.92 -6.64 5.47
CA TRP A 480 -15.49 -7.97 5.02
C TRP A 480 -14.12 -7.96 4.34
N LEU A 481 -13.82 -6.94 3.53
CA LEU A 481 -12.49 -6.75 2.94
C LEU A 481 -11.41 -6.62 4.02
N LEU A 482 -11.63 -5.77 5.02
CA LEU A 482 -10.66 -5.49 6.08
C LEU A 482 -10.45 -6.70 6.99
N ARG A 483 -11.51 -7.47 7.24
CA ARG A 483 -11.43 -8.78 7.91
C ARG A 483 -10.63 -9.80 7.10
N ALA A 484 -10.80 -9.82 5.77
CA ALA A 484 -9.99 -10.65 4.88
C ALA A 484 -8.50 -10.22 4.83
N LEU A 485 -8.20 -8.98 5.20
CA LEU A 485 -6.84 -8.46 5.43
C LEU A 485 -6.31 -8.75 6.85
N HIS A 486 -6.95 -9.67 7.56
CA HIS A 486 -6.59 -10.13 8.91
C HIS A 486 -6.69 -9.04 10.00
N MET A 487 -7.55 -8.03 9.79
CA MET A 487 -7.87 -7.09 10.86
C MET A 487 -8.84 -7.71 11.86
N SER A 488 -8.74 -7.29 13.12
CA SER A 488 -9.77 -7.57 14.14
C SER A 488 -11.09 -6.88 13.77
N GLN A 489 -12.19 -7.22 14.46
CA GLN A 489 -13.47 -6.56 14.20
C GLN A 489 -13.41 -5.05 14.47
N ASP A 490 -12.71 -4.64 15.52
CA ASP A 490 -12.58 -3.25 15.92
C ASP A 490 -11.64 -2.48 14.99
N GLU A 491 -10.50 -3.09 14.61
CA GLU A 491 -9.61 -2.53 13.59
C GLU A 491 -10.36 -2.35 12.26
N ALA A 492 -11.11 -3.36 11.82
CA ALA A 492 -11.88 -3.28 10.58
C ALA A 492 -12.91 -2.14 10.63
N LYS A 493 -13.69 -2.02 11.71
CA LYS A 493 -14.66 -0.92 11.87
C LYS A 493 -14.00 0.44 11.84
N ALA A 494 -12.88 0.62 12.54
CA ALA A 494 -12.13 1.88 12.58
C ALA A 494 -11.57 2.24 11.19
N MET A 495 -11.14 1.24 10.42
CA MET A 495 -10.48 1.44 9.13
C MET A 495 -11.42 1.71 7.95
N ILE A 496 -12.74 1.46 8.08
CA ILE A 496 -13.73 1.69 7.00
C ILE A 496 -13.63 3.12 6.45
N ALA A 497 -13.46 4.12 7.31
CA ALA A 497 -13.40 5.53 6.89
C ALA A 497 -12.20 5.87 5.97
N SER A 498 -11.16 5.04 5.99
CA SER A 498 -9.99 5.19 5.11
C SER A 498 -10.24 4.75 3.67
N TYR A 499 -11.41 4.16 3.39
CA TYR A 499 -11.78 3.67 2.06
C TYR A 499 -13.03 4.39 1.54
N CYS A 500 -13.10 4.58 0.23
CA CYS A 500 -14.29 5.09 -0.44
C CYS A 500 -14.45 4.46 -1.80
N ILE A 501 -15.17 3.34 -1.82
CA ILE A 501 -15.50 2.62 -3.05
C ILE A 501 -16.76 3.23 -3.68
N SER A 502 -16.75 3.34 -5.00
CA SER A 502 -17.86 3.93 -5.76
C SER A 502 -19.01 2.93 -5.92
N HIS A 503 -20.22 3.43 -6.21
CA HIS A 503 -21.35 2.59 -6.58
C HIS A 503 -21.02 1.71 -7.79
N ALA A 504 -21.61 0.51 -7.85
CA ALA A 504 -21.36 -0.46 -8.92
C ALA A 504 -19.89 -0.93 -9.02
N SER A 505 -19.03 -0.61 -8.05
CA SER A 505 -17.66 -1.09 -8.04
C SER A 505 -17.56 -2.55 -7.62
N VAL A 506 -16.54 -3.24 -8.14
CA VAL A 506 -16.29 -4.66 -7.88
C VAL A 506 -14.98 -4.83 -7.10
N THR A 507 -15.04 -5.63 -6.05
CA THR A 507 -13.90 -6.05 -5.22
C THR A 507 -13.80 -7.57 -5.28
N LEU A 508 -12.59 -8.09 -5.51
CA LEU A 508 -12.34 -9.52 -5.72
C LEU A 508 -11.34 -10.05 -4.71
N LEU A 509 -11.72 -11.16 -4.08
CA LEU A 509 -10.92 -11.87 -3.09
C LEU A 509 -10.83 -13.35 -3.50
N ASN A 510 -9.64 -13.93 -3.39
CA ASN A 510 -9.43 -15.36 -3.52
C ASN A 510 -9.15 -15.97 -2.16
N ILE A 511 -9.90 -17.00 -1.79
CA ILE A 511 -9.72 -17.80 -0.58
C ILE A 511 -9.24 -19.17 -1.02
N ARG A 512 -7.98 -19.47 -0.74
CA ARG A 512 -7.35 -20.73 -1.13
C ARG A 512 -7.73 -21.86 -0.18
N THR A 513 -7.44 -23.09 -0.59
CA THR A 513 -7.71 -24.31 0.21
C THR A 513 -6.97 -24.31 1.55
N ASP A 514 -5.80 -23.67 1.63
CA ASP A 514 -5.03 -23.45 2.85
C ASP A 514 -5.58 -22.30 3.74
N ARG A 515 -6.74 -21.75 3.39
CA ARG A 515 -7.40 -20.59 4.03
C ARG A 515 -6.66 -19.27 3.88
N SER A 516 -5.54 -19.22 3.14
CA SER A 516 -4.91 -17.94 2.82
C SER A 516 -5.82 -17.13 1.89
N MET A 517 -5.89 -15.82 2.16
CA MET A 517 -6.73 -14.90 1.40
C MET A 517 -5.85 -13.94 0.60
N LYS A 518 -6.25 -13.69 -0.65
CA LYS A 518 -5.59 -12.74 -1.55
C LYS A 518 -6.61 -11.75 -2.10
N VAL A 519 -6.36 -10.46 -1.89
CA VAL A 519 -7.09 -9.38 -2.54
C VAL A 519 -6.56 -9.21 -3.96
N VAL A 520 -7.44 -9.35 -4.95
CA VAL A 520 -7.08 -9.18 -6.37
C VAL A 520 -7.38 -7.75 -6.83
N THR A 521 -8.51 -7.19 -6.40
CA THR A 521 -8.90 -5.82 -6.71
C THR A 521 -9.84 -5.28 -5.64
N VAL A 522 -9.85 -3.96 -5.43
CA VAL A 522 -10.79 -3.26 -4.56
C VAL A 522 -11.39 -2.09 -5.32
N GLY A 523 -12.71 -1.92 -5.24
CA GLY A 523 -13.39 -0.74 -5.77
C GLY A 523 -13.20 -0.51 -7.27
N ASP A 524 -13.07 -1.56 -8.07
CA ASP A 524 -12.84 -1.46 -9.51
C ASP A 524 -14.10 -1.00 -10.24
N THR A 525 -14.03 0.14 -10.93
CA THR A 525 -15.10 0.71 -11.77
C THR A 525 -14.73 0.74 -13.25
N GLY A 526 -13.59 0.18 -13.65
CA GLY A 526 -13.10 0.29 -15.03
C GLY A 526 -13.99 -0.40 -16.07
N HIS A 527 -14.93 -1.24 -15.62
CA HIS A 527 -15.93 -1.91 -16.45
C HIS A 527 -17.17 -1.06 -16.73
N LEU A 528 -17.32 0.09 -16.07
CA LEU A 528 -18.46 0.99 -16.25
C LEU A 528 -18.13 2.05 -17.31
N PRO A 529 -19.11 2.46 -18.13
CA PRO A 529 -19.00 3.70 -18.88
C PRO A 529 -18.70 4.86 -17.90
N LEU A 530 -17.70 5.69 -18.22
CA LEU A 530 -17.20 6.71 -17.28
C LEU A 530 -18.25 7.73 -16.83
N ASP A 531 -19.19 8.03 -17.71
CA ASP A 531 -20.32 8.92 -17.46
C ASP A 531 -21.41 8.29 -16.58
N CYS A 532 -21.30 6.98 -16.30
CA CYS A 532 -22.11 6.22 -15.35
C CYS A 532 -21.40 5.99 -14.01
N VAL A 533 -20.14 6.43 -13.84
CA VAL A 533 -19.43 6.27 -12.56
C VAL A 533 -19.74 7.45 -11.65
N GLU A 534 -20.44 7.18 -10.56
CA GLU A 534 -20.67 8.15 -9.48
C GLU A 534 -19.49 8.13 -8.51
N TRP A 535 -18.48 8.93 -8.82
CA TRP A 535 -17.33 9.12 -7.96
C TRP A 535 -17.73 9.92 -6.75
N ARG A 536 -17.66 9.30 -5.57
CA ARG A 536 -17.75 10.05 -4.33
C ARG A 536 -16.45 10.83 -4.18
N VAL A 537 -16.55 12.16 -4.09
CA VAL A 537 -15.45 12.93 -3.52
C VAL A 537 -15.37 12.53 -2.06
N ALA A 538 -14.18 12.14 -1.63
CA ALA A 538 -13.86 11.86 -0.25
C ALA A 538 -14.55 12.88 0.67
N LYS A 539 -15.52 12.45 1.49
CA LYS A 539 -15.95 13.25 2.64
C LYS A 539 -14.79 13.17 3.63
N ILE A 540 -13.80 14.03 3.43
CA ILE A 540 -12.62 14.10 4.28
C ILE A 540 -13.08 14.77 5.57
N VAL A 541 -13.51 13.95 6.53
CA VAL A 541 -13.73 14.42 7.89
C VAL A 541 -12.35 14.48 8.53
N ALA A 542 -12.02 15.63 9.14
CA ALA A 542 -10.83 15.73 9.98
C ALA A 542 -10.85 14.61 11.03
N PRO A 543 -9.69 14.07 11.46
CA PRO A 543 -9.67 13.17 12.60
C PRO A 543 -10.37 13.88 13.77
N VAL A 544 -11.33 13.19 14.40
CA VAL A 544 -11.88 13.63 15.68
C VAL A 544 -10.73 13.46 16.68
N ASP A 545 -10.37 14.56 17.34
CA ASP A 545 -9.24 14.67 18.28
C ASP A 545 -9.27 13.65 19.42
#